data_AF-A0AAQ4EDL9-F1
#
_entry.id   AF-A0AAQ4EDL9-F1
#
_cell.length_a   1.000
_cell.length_b   1.000
_cell.length_c   1.000
_cell.angle_alpha   90.00
_cell.angle_beta   90.00
_cell.angle_gamma   90.00
#
_symmetry.space_group_name_H-M   'P 1'
#
loop_
_entity.id
_entity.type
_entity.pdbx_description
1 polymer ?
#
loop_
_entity_poly.entity_id
_entity_poly.type
_entity_poly.pdbx_seq_one_letter_code
_entity_poly.pdbx_strand_id
1 'polypeptide(L)'
;MLRVWFSFRKLSSKADTRCLPTPPKRLSGYSLFLKTVWPSLSQQHPGEKFSQLVSIAAKKWKAADSQTKQLYGEKARDISARYEKEYSEYLSSLNFEHILATGGKTKAHLKTKSRRLENTLRRLKKPRSPRSAYAFFCIEARKPNLKLSEEAKQLAEKWSALSDSEKQVYQQRAEEDKRRYHDAMIDWEMCMQQTGNSKILQEYFENNVDVAKKHLAKQLTHCEESLGG
;
A
#
# COMPACT_ATOMS: atom_id res chain seq x y z
N MET A 1 2.11 52.20 26.15
CA MET A 1 1.19 51.22 26.80
C MET A 1 0.26 50.68 25.73
N LEU A 2 0.49 49.44 25.27
CA LEU A 2 -0.16 48.88 24.09
C LEU A 2 -1.46 48.14 24.44
N ARG A 3 -2.45 48.33 23.58
CA ARG A 3 -3.84 47.89 23.69
C ARG A 3 -3.99 46.37 23.70
N VAL A 4 -4.94 45.91 24.53
CA VAL A 4 -5.51 44.57 24.58
C VAL A 4 -6.20 44.21 23.26
N TRP A 5 -5.92 43.02 22.73
CA TRP A 5 -6.84 42.27 21.86
C TRP A 5 -6.67 40.78 22.16
N PHE A 6 -7.40 40.30 23.17
CA PHE A 6 -7.65 38.87 23.37
C PHE A 6 -8.55 38.41 22.22
N SER A 7 -7.94 37.86 21.17
CA SER A 7 -8.67 37.13 20.14
C SER A 7 -8.46 35.63 20.38
N PHE A 8 -9.60 34.98 20.52
CA PHE A 8 -9.85 33.56 20.74
C PHE A 8 -9.20 32.69 19.65
N ARG A 9 -7.87 32.54 19.67
CA ARG A 9 -7.13 31.76 18.68
C ARG A 9 -7.06 30.32 19.12
N LYS A 10 -8.16 29.61 18.85
CA LYS A 10 -8.20 28.20 18.43
C LYS A 10 -7.11 27.34 19.07
N LEU A 11 -7.45 26.71 20.20
CA LEU A 11 -6.86 25.45 20.65
C LEU A 11 -7.13 24.37 19.57
N SER A 12 -6.52 24.52 18.40
CA SER A 12 -6.27 23.41 17.51
C SER A 12 -5.03 22.77 18.06
N SER A 13 -5.24 21.74 18.89
CA SER A 13 -4.27 20.68 19.12
C SER A 13 -3.73 20.26 17.75
N LYS A 14 -2.62 20.87 17.35
CA LYS A 14 -1.70 20.22 16.44
C LYS A 14 -1.11 19.12 17.29
N ALA A 15 -1.79 17.98 17.33
CA ALA A 15 -1.18 16.73 17.73
C ALA A 15 0.19 16.69 17.07
N ASP A 16 1.21 16.48 17.89
CA ASP A 16 2.61 16.66 17.52
C ASP A 16 2.96 15.76 16.32
N THR A 17 2.87 16.31 15.12
CA THR A 17 3.17 15.60 13.87
C THR A 17 4.66 15.23 13.73
N ARG A 18 5.50 15.54 14.72
CA ARG A 18 6.94 15.19 14.74
C ARG A 18 7.21 13.72 15.07
N CYS A 19 6.20 12.95 15.50
CA CYS A 19 6.37 11.56 15.89
C CYS A 19 6.00 10.52 14.81
N LEU A 20 5.63 10.96 13.59
CA LEU A 20 5.16 10.04 12.55
C LEU A 20 6.26 9.80 11.51
N PRO A 21 6.80 8.56 11.39
CA PRO A 21 7.75 8.24 10.34
C PRO A 21 7.07 8.43 8.98
N THR A 22 7.72 9.21 8.12
CA THR A 22 7.27 9.45 6.75
C THR A 22 7.71 8.32 5.83
N PRO A 23 7.06 8.09 4.67
CA PRO A 23 7.54 7.09 3.72
C PRO A 23 9.02 7.31 3.34
N PRO A 24 9.83 6.23 3.19
CA PRO A 24 11.23 6.34 2.82
C PRO A 24 11.40 7.15 1.54
N LYS A 25 12.26 8.17 1.58
CA LYS A 25 12.72 8.84 0.37
C LYS A 25 13.89 8.04 -0.20
N ARG A 26 13.87 7.76 -1.51
CA ARG A 26 14.99 7.11 -2.19
C ARG A 26 16.20 8.05 -2.13
N LEU A 27 17.27 7.61 -1.48
CA LEU A 27 18.54 8.32 -1.46
C LEU A 27 19.39 7.85 -2.65
N SER A 28 19.96 8.80 -3.39
CA SER A 28 20.98 8.50 -4.38
C SER A 28 22.36 8.44 -3.70
N GLY A 29 23.30 7.69 -4.28
CA GLY A 29 24.71 7.70 -3.84
C GLY A 29 25.28 9.13 -3.81
N TYR A 30 24.91 9.97 -4.78
CA TYR A 30 25.28 11.39 -4.77
C TYR A 30 24.68 12.16 -3.59
N SER A 31 23.43 11.88 -3.21
CA SER A 31 22.79 12.55 -2.07
C SER A 31 23.47 12.20 -0.74
N LEU A 32 23.94 10.96 -0.59
CA LEU A 32 24.75 10.55 0.56
C LEU A 32 26.13 11.19 0.54
N PHE A 33 26.79 11.19 -0.63
CA PHE A 33 28.06 11.87 -0.82
C PHE A 33 27.98 13.34 -0.40
N LEU A 34 26.96 14.06 -0.88
CA LEU A 34 26.69 15.44 -0.47
C LEU A 34 26.57 15.55 1.04
N LYS A 35 25.76 14.72 1.70
CA LYS A 35 25.63 14.75 3.18
C LYS A 35 26.97 14.58 3.89
N THR A 36 27.85 13.72 3.39
CA THR A 36 29.16 13.47 4.01
C THR A 36 30.17 14.59 3.77
N VAL A 37 30.15 15.19 2.57
CA VAL A 37 31.12 16.21 2.17
C VAL A 37 30.67 17.62 2.56
N TRP A 38 29.37 17.81 2.83
CA TRP A 38 28.77 19.09 3.16
C TRP A 38 29.40 19.79 4.38
N PRO A 39 29.63 19.12 5.53
CA PRO A 39 30.20 19.79 6.70
C PRO A 39 31.61 20.34 6.41
N SER A 40 32.43 19.54 5.73
CA SER A 40 33.79 19.94 5.33
C SER A 40 33.77 21.08 4.32
N LEU A 41 32.89 21.03 3.30
CA LEU A 41 32.78 22.10 2.31
C LEU A 41 32.27 23.42 2.92
N SER A 42 31.29 23.35 3.81
CA SER A 42 30.76 24.54 4.49
C SER A 42 31.78 25.18 5.41
N GLN A 43 32.69 24.39 5.99
CA GLN A 43 33.78 24.90 6.85
C GLN A 43 34.92 25.52 6.03
N GLN A 44 35.24 24.94 4.87
CA GLN A 44 36.28 25.45 3.96
C GLN A 44 35.86 26.72 3.20
N HIS A 45 34.55 26.92 3.02
CA HIS A 45 33.99 28.04 2.30
C HIS A 45 32.90 28.75 3.14
N PRO A 46 33.28 29.36 4.28
CA PRO A 46 32.33 30.05 5.13
C PRO A 46 31.75 31.27 4.37
N GLY A 47 30.41 31.42 4.40
CA GLY A 47 29.71 32.56 3.77
C GLY A 47 29.43 32.43 2.27
N GLU A 48 29.88 31.36 1.62
CA GLU A 48 29.56 31.09 0.22
C GLU A 48 28.10 30.69 0.02
N LYS A 49 27.55 31.03 -1.16
CA LYS A 49 26.15 30.72 -1.48
C LYS A 49 25.95 29.20 -1.62
N PHE A 50 24.83 28.69 -1.11
CA PHE A 50 24.46 27.26 -1.17
C PHE A 50 24.62 26.66 -2.58
N SER A 51 24.21 27.40 -3.63
CA SER A 51 24.32 26.96 -5.02
C SER A 51 25.76 26.73 -5.48
N GLN A 52 26.71 27.55 -5.01
CA GLN A 52 28.14 27.41 -5.34
C GLN A 52 28.74 26.18 -4.67
N LEU A 53 28.38 25.93 -3.41
CA LEU A 53 28.83 24.74 -2.68
C LEU A 53 28.31 23.45 -3.33
N VAL A 54 27.05 23.42 -3.76
CA VAL A 54 26.48 22.28 -4.50
C VAL A 54 27.19 22.09 -5.84
N SER A 55 27.51 23.18 -6.56
CA SER A 55 28.28 23.14 -7.81
C SER A 55 29.68 22.55 -7.61
N ILE A 56 30.40 22.98 -6.57
CA ILE A 56 31.71 22.44 -6.19
C ILE A 56 31.60 20.95 -5.87
N ALA A 57 30.61 20.55 -5.08
CA ALA A 57 30.40 19.15 -4.73
C ALA A 57 30.00 18.28 -5.94
N ALA A 58 29.22 18.82 -6.89
CA ALA A 58 28.89 18.15 -8.14
C ALA A 58 30.14 17.92 -9.01
N LYS A 59 31.04 18.91 -9.10
CA LYS A 59 32.34 18.76 -9.78
C LYS A 59 33.19 17.68 -9.10
N LYS A 60 33.28 17.69 -7.77
CA LYS A 60 33.98 16.65 -6.98
C LYS A 60 33.39 15.25 -7.24
N TRP A 61 32.07 15.10 -7.26
CA TRP A 61 31.41 13.83 -7.56
C TRP A 61 31.63 13.37 -9.00
N LYS A 62 31.61 14.30 -9.97
CA LYS A 62 31.87 13.97 -11.38
C LYS A 62 33.28 13.42 -11.56
N ALA A 63 34.27 14.07 -10.92
CA ALA A 63 35.67 13.66 -10.90
C ALA A 63 35.97 12.44 -10.02
N ALA A 64 35.04 12.03 -9.14
CA ALA A 64 35.21 10.86 -8.30
C ALA A 64 35.35 9.58 -9.15
N ASP A 65 36.20 8.69 -8.67
CA ASP A 65 36.48 7.39 -9.26
C ASP A 65 35.25 6.46 -9.21
N SER A 66 35.31 5.39 -9.99
CA SER A 66 34.22 4.41 -10.07
C SER A 66 34.00 3.70 -8.72
N GLN A 67 35.04 3.45 -7.94
CA GLN A 67 34.93 2.73 -6.67
C GLN A 67 34.23 3.59 -5.61
N THR A 68 34.56 4.89 -5.53
CA THR A 68 33.83 5.82 -4.66
C THR A 68 32.36 5.91 -5.04
N LYS A 69 32.05 6.01 -6.34
CA LYS A 69 30.65 6.05 -6.80
C LYS A 69 29.90 4.77 -6.43
N GLN A 70 30.54 3.61 -6.58
CA GLN A 70 30.00 2.31 -6.19
C GLN A 70 29.75 2.22 -4.67
N LEU A 71 30.73 2.62 -3.84
CA LEU A 71 30.64 2.61 -2.38
C LEU A 71 29.43 3.41 -1.88
N TYR A 72 29.24 4.62 -2.39
CA TYR A 72 28.09 5.44 -2.00
C TYR A 72 26.77 4.91 -2.56
N GLY A 73 26.80 4.26 -3.73
CA GLY A 73 25.65 3.53 -4.27
C GLY A 73 25.22 2.36 -3.38
N GLU A 74 26.18 1.58 -2.87
CA GLU A 74 25.96 0.50 -1.90
C GLU A 74 25.40 1.04 -0.57
N LYS A 75 26.00 2.09 -0.02
CA LYS A 75 25.48 2.76 1.19
C LYS A 75 24.05 3.28 1.00
N ALA A 76 23.72 3.80 -0.18
CA ALA A 76 22.36 4.26 -0.50
C ALA A 76 21.36 3.12 -0.55
N ARG A 77 21.75 1.97 -1.11
CA ARG A 77 20.92 0.75 -1.13
C ARG A 77 20.69 0.24 0.29
N ASP A 78 21.74 0.11 1.10
CA ASP A 78 21.65 -0.38 2.48
C ASP A 78 20.73 0.49 3.36
N ILE A 79 20.94 1.83 3.33
CA ILE A 79 20.09 2.76 4.07
C ILE A 79 18.62 2.66 3.61
N SER A 80 18.40 2.53 2.30
CA SER A 80 17.04 2.40 1.77
C SER A 80 16.37 1.10 2.24
N ALA A 81 17.12 -0.02 2.23
CA ALA A 81 16.62 -1.32 2.68
C ALA A 81 16.31 -1.33 4.18
N ARG A 82 17.20 -0.76 5.01
CA ARG A 82 16.98 -0.64 6.46
C ARG A 82 15.74 0.19 6.76
N TYR A 83 15.60 1.36 6.14
CA TYR A 83 14.42 2.21 6.35
C TYR A 83 13.14 1.53 5.88
N GLU A 84 13.18 0.82 4.75
CA GLU A 84 12.01 0.07 4.26
C GLU A 84 11.55 -0.98 5.26
N LYS A 85 12.49 -1.69 5.90
CA LYS A 85 12.21 -2.62 6.99
C LYS A 85 11.59 -1.93 8.20
N GLU A 86 12.26 -0.92 8.75
CA GLU A 86 11.78 -0.13 9.91
C GLU A 86 10.39 0.46 9.65
N TYR A 87 10.18 0.98 8.44
CA TYR A 87 8.91 1.56 8.03
C TYR A 87 7.81 0.50 7.87
N SER A 88 8.14 -0.69 7.36
CA SER A 88 7.20 -1.80 7.29
C SER A 88 6.80 -2.28 8.68
N GLU A 89 7.76 -2.42 9.60
CA GLU A 89 7.50 -2.78 11.00
C GLU A 89 6.62 -1.73 11.69
N TYR A 90 6.88 -0.45 11.46
CA TYR A 90 6.00 0.63 11.91
C TYR A 90 4.58 0.49 11.35
N LEU A 91 4.42 0.23 10.05
CA LEU A 91 3.10 0.03 9.45
C LEU A 91 2.37 -1.19 10.03
N SER A 92 3.11 -2.25 10.39
CA SER A 92 2.55 -3.44 11.01
C SER A 92 2.16 -3.20 12.48
N SER A 93 2.90 -2.36 13.21
CA SER A 93 2.60 -2.02 14.61
C SER A 93 1.54 -0.93 14.79
N LEU A 94 1.04 -0.37 13.69
CA LEU A 94 0.04 0.69 13.71
C LEU A 94 -1.30 0.18 14.27
N ASN A 95 -1.70 0.73 15.42
CA ASN A 95 -3.01 0.47 16.03
C ASN A 95 -4.08 1.46 15.53
N PHE A 96 -5.36 1.17 15.78
CA PHE A 96 -6.50 1.98 15.34
C PHE A 96 -6.38 3.46 15.74
N GLU A 97 -5.97 3.75 16.99
CA GLU A 97 -5.70 5.09 17.50
C GLU A 97 -4.65 5.86 16.65
N HIS A 98 -3.58 5.17 16.24
CA HIS A 98 -2.56 5.76 15.38
C HIS A 98 -3.09 6.03 13.95
N ILE A 99 -4.01 5.21 13.44
CA ILE A 99 -4.67 5.42 12.14
C ILE A 99 -5.57 6.66 12.20
N LEU A 100 -6.29 6.86 13.30
CA LEU A 100 -7.12 8.05 13.52
C LEU A 100 -6.25 9.31 13.66
N ALA A 101 -5.17 9.24 14.45
CA ALA A 101 -4.28 10.37 14.69
C ALA A 101 -3.45 10.79 13.46
N THR A 102 -3.04 9.84 12.60
CA THR A 102 -2.26 10.12 11.38
C THR A 102 -3.08 10.75 10.23
N GLY A 103 -4.41 10.77 10.36
CA GLY A 103 -5.31 11.27 9.32
C GLY A 103 -5.18 10.51 7.98
N GLY A 104 -5.60 11.14 6.88
CA GLY A 104 -5.65 10.48 5.56
C GLY A 104 -4.32 10.03 4.96
N LYS A 105 -3.16 10.42 5.53
CA LYS A 105 -1.82 10.14 4.96
C LYS A 105 -1.47 8.65 5.03
N THR A 106 -1.65 8.01 6.19
CA THR A 106 -1.37 6.57 6.36
C THR A 106 -2.33 5.73 5.51
N LYS A 107 -3.61 6.11 5.47
CA LYS A 107 -4.61 5.48 4.60
C LYS A 107 -4.23 5.58 3.12
N ALA A 108 -3.76 6.74 2.66
CA ALA A 108 -3.29 6.93 1.29
C ALA A 108 -2.05 6.09 0.95
N HIS A 109 -1.12 5.97 1.89
CA HIS A 109 0.06 5.11 1.74
C HIS A 109 -0.32 3.63 1.63
N LEU A 110 -1.12 3.11 2.56
CA LEU A 110 -1.59 1.72 2.55
C LEU A 110 -2.37 1.39 1.27
N LYS A 111 -3.24 2.31 0.81
CA LYS A 111 -3.94 2.19 -0.48
C LYS A 111 -2.96 2.11 -1.66
N THR A 112 -1.89 2.89 -1.62
CA THR A 112 -0.85 2.88 -2.66
C THR A 112 -0.04 1.58 -2.64
N LYS A 113 0.35 1.08 -1.47
CA LYS A 113 1.06 -0.20 -1.29
C LYS A 113 0.19 -1.36 -1.81
N SER A 114 -1.07 -1.44 -1.36
CA SER A 114 -2.04 -2.44 -1.82
C SER A 114 -2.22 -2.43 -3.35
N ARG A 115 -2.38 -1.24 -3.96
CA ARG A 115 -2.48 -1.12 -5.44
C ARG A 115 -1.23 -1.61 -6.17
N ARG A 116 -0.03 -1.38 -5.62
CA ARG A 116 1.22 -1.87 -6.23
C ARG A 116 1.30 -3.39 -6.18
N LEU A 117 0.97 -3.99 -5.04
CA LEU A 117 0.93 -5.44 -4.89
C LEU A 117 -0.08 -6.05 -5.87
N GLU A 118 -1.31 -5.54 -5.91
CA GLU A 118 -2.35 -5.99 -6.83
C GLU A 118 -1.90 -5.90 -8.31
N ASN A 119 -1.25 -4.80 -8.71
CA ASN A 119 -0.72 -4.67 -10.06
C ASN A 119 0.41 -5.68 -10.36
N THR A 120 1.26 -5.98 -9.37
CA THR A 120 2.30 -7.01 -9.50
C THR A 120 1.66 -8.39 -9.66
N LEU A 121 0.69 -8.75 -8.82
CA LEU A 121 -0.03 -10.02 -8.92
C LEU A 121 -0.74 -10.18 -10.27
N ARG A 122 -1.31 -9.10 -10.83
CA ARG A 122 -1.89 -9.10 -12.18
C ARG A 122 -0.87 -9.36 -13.28
N ARG A 123 0.31 -8.74 -13.21
CA ARG A 123 1.41 -9.00 -14.17
C ARG A 123 1.91 -10.44 -14.08
N LEU A 124 1.93 -10.99 -12.87
CA LEU A 124 2.27 -12.38 -12.59
C LEU A 124 1.11 -13.36 -12.89
N LYS A 125 0.08 -12.90 -13.60
CA LYS A 125 -1.07 -13.72 -14.04
C LYS A 125 -1.76 -14.48 -12.90
N LYS A 126 -1.85 -13.87 -11.70
CA LYS A 126 -2.59 -14.46 -10.58
C LYS A 126 -4.01 -14.87 -11.04
N PRO A 127 -4.45 -16.10 -10.74
CA PRO A 127 -5.81 -16.54 -11.01
C PRO A 127 -6.84 -15.57 -10.45
N ARG A 128 -7.88 -15.29 -11.23
CA ARG A 128 -9.00 -14.47 -10.75
C ARG A 128 -9.83 -15.27 -9.76
N SER A 129 -10.32 -14.57 -8.73
CA SER A 129 -11.21 -15.12 -7.71
C SER A 129 -12.42 -15.84 -8.34
N PRO A 130 -12.93 -16.89 -7.69
CA PRO A 130 -14.10 -17.60 -8.19
C PRO A 130 -15.31 -16.67 -8.25
N ARG A 131 -16.11 -16.83 -9.28
CA ARG A 131 -17.36 -16.11 -9.50
C ARG A 131 -18.47 -16.77 -8.73
N SER A 132 -19.35 -15.95 -8.17
CA SER A 132 -20.60 -16.42 -7.57
C SER A 132 -21.63 -16.78 -8.64
N ALA A 133 -22.66 -17.53 -8.25
CA ALA A 133 -23.80 -17.87 -9.11
C ALA A 133 -24.44 -16.61 -9.71
N TYR A 134 -24.65 -15.58 -8.88
CA TYR A 134 -25.16 -14.29 -9.32
C TYR A 134 -24.22 -13.58 -10.32
N ALA A 135 -22.90 -13.71 -10.17
CA ALA A 135 -21.95 -13.10 -11.10
C ALA A 135 -22.03 -13.76 -12.49
N PHE A 136 -22.21 -15.08 -12.56
CA PHE A 136 -22.48 -15.78 -13.82
C PHE A 136 -23.77 -15.30 -14.48
N PHE A 137 -24.86 -15.23 -13.70
CA PHE A 137 -26.12 -14.67 -14.18
C PHE A 137 -25.96 -13.24 -14.70
N CYS A 138 -25.27 -12.37 -13.95
CA CYS A 138 -25.03 -10.99 -14.37
C CYS A 138 -24.24 -10.89 -15.68
N ILE A 139 -23.29 -11.79 -15.92
CA ILE A 139 -22.50 -11.81 -17.16
C ILE A 139 -23.39 -12.21 -18.34
N GLU A 140 -24.24 -13.21 -18.16
CA GLU A 140 -25.12 -13.75 -19.19
C GLU A 140 -26.28 -12.80 -19.51
N ALA A 141 -26.86 -12.17 -18.49
CA ALA A 141 -28.02 -11.28 -18.63
C ALA A 141 -27.66 -9.82 -18.93
N ARG A 142 -26.36 -9.48 -19.05
CA ARG A 142 -25.89 -8.11 -19.28
C ARG A 142 -26.28 -7.61 -20.67
N LYS A 143 -26.75 -6.36 -20.75
CA LYS A 143 -27.03 -5.65 -21.99
C LYS A 143 -26.01 -4.51 -22.19
N PRO A 144 -25.31 -4.44 -23.34
CA PRO A 144 -24.17 -3.53 -23.51
C PRO A 144 -24.52 -2.02 -23.49
N ASN A 145 -25.79 -1.63 -23.61
CA ASN A 145 -26.22 -0.25 -23.87
C ASN A 145 -27.01 0.43 -22.72
N LEU A 146 -27.01 -0.13 -21.51
CA LEU A 146 -27.72 0.46 -20.36
C LEU A 146 -26.75 1.15 -19.38
N LYS A 147 -27.23 2.15 -18.65
CA LYS A 147 -26.50 2.72 -17.52
C LYS A 147 -26.30 1.63 -16.46
N LEU A 148 -25.04 1.42 -16.05
CA LEU A 148 -24.66 0.35 -15.10
C LEU A 148 -25.49 0.32 -13.81
N SER A 149 -25.90 1.50 -13.32
CA SER A 149 -26.68 1.60 -12.07
C SER A 149 -28.14 1.12 -12.23
N GLU A 150 -28.76 1.36 -13.39
CA GLU A 150 -30.13 0.93 -13.67
C GLU A 150 -30.14 -0.55 -14.05
N GLU A 151 -29.15 -0.98 -14.84
CA GLU A 151 -28.93 -2.38 -15.19
C GLU A 151 -28.72 -3.27 -13.95
N ALA A 152 -27.90 -2.83 -13.00
CA ALA A 152 -27.65 -3.58 -11.77
C ALA A 152 -28.93 -3.83 -10.95
N LYS A 153 -29.84 -2.85 -10.88
CA LYS A 153 -31.13 -3.02 -10.20
C LYS A 153 -32.02 -4.03 -10.93
N GLN A 154 -32.14 -3.92 -12.24
CA GLN A 154 -32.92 -4.86 -13.05
C GLN A 154 -32.36 -6.29 -12.97
N LEU A 155 -31.04 -6.45 -12.94
CA LEU A 155 -30.40 -7.76 -12.77
C LEU A 155 -30.66 -8.34 -11.38
N ALA A 156 -30.63 -7.52 -10.33
CA ALA A 156 -30.93 -7.97 -8.97
C ALA A 156 -32.40 -8.44 -8.84
N GLU A 157 -33.34 -7.67 -9.41
CA GLU A 157 -34.76 -8.03 -9.44
C GLU A 157 -34.98 -9.34 -10.21
N LYS A 158 -34.41 -9.47 -11.41
CA LYS A 158 -34.50 -10.70 -12.20
C LYS A 158 -33.92 -11.90 -11.46
N TRP A 159 -32.75 -11.75 -10.83
CA TRP A 159 -32.16 -12.83 -10.04
C TRP A 159 -33.06 -13.25 -8.88
N SER A 160 -33.70 -12.30 -8.20
CA SER A 160 -34.63 -12.63 -7.11
C SER A 160 -35.85 -13.40 -7.61
N ALA A 161 -36.35 -13.06 -8.80
CA ALA A 161 -37.51 -13.67 -9.45
C ALA A 161 -37.23 -15.05 -10.09
N LEU A 162 -35.97 -15.43 -10.32
CA LEU A 162 -35.63 -16.76 -10.83
C LEU A 162 -36.07 -17.86 -9.86
N SER A 163 -36.50 -18.99 -10.41
CA SER A 163 -36.83 -20.16 -9.61
C SER A 163 -35.57 -20.81 -9.02
N ASP A 164 -35.76 -21.65 -8.00
CA ASP A 164 -34.63 -22.37 -7.39
C ASP A 164 -33.96 -23.33 -8.37
N SER A 165 -34.71 -23.92 -9.32
CA SER A 165 -34.14 -24.80 -10.34
C SER A 165 -33.27 -24.02 -11.34
N GLU A 166 -33.67 -22.81 -11.72
CA GLU A 166 -32.84 -21.94 -12.58
C GLU A 166 -31.60 -21.46 -11.84
N LYS A 167 -31.75 -21.06 -10.57
CA LYS A 167 -30.62 -20.66 -9.70
C LYS A 167 -29.63 -21.82 -9.52
N GLN A 168 -30.11 -23.06 -9.44
CA GLN A 168 -29.28 -24.26 -9.25
C GLN A 168 -28.24 -24.42 -10.36
N VAL A 169 -28.59 -24.13 -11.61
CA VAL A 169 -27.65 -24.19 -12.75
C VAL A 169 -26.48 -23.23 -12.52
N TYR A 170 -26.76 -22.00 -12.07
CA TYR A 170 -25.72 -21.01 -11.76
C TYR A 170 -24.92 -21.39 -10.51
N GLN A 171 -25.53 -22.05 -9.53
CA GLN A 171 -24.83 -22.56 -8.35
C GLN A 171 -23.84 -23.66 -8.72
N GLN A 172 -24.23 -24.60 -9.59
CA GLN A 172 -23.32 -25.63 -10.09
C GLN A 172 -22.13 -25.02 -10.84
N ARG A 173 -22.38 -24.05 -11.72
CA ARG A 173 -21.32 -23.28 -12.41
C ARG A 173 -20.40 -22.56 -11.42
N ALA A 174 -20.95 -21.99 -10.35
CA ALA A 174 -20.15 -21.34 -9.31
C ALA A 174 -19.27 -22.34 -8.56
N GLU A 175 -19.76 -23.55 -8.31
CA GLU A 175 -18.99 -24.61 -7.64
C GLU A 175 -17.87 -25.17 -8.53
N GLU A 176 -18.14 -25.36 -9.81
CA GLU A 176 -17.11 -25.65 -10.81
C GLU A 176 -16.03 -24.56 -10.86
N ASP A 177 -16.45 -23.31 -10.81
CA ASP A 177 -15.54 -22.17 -10.88
C ASP A 177 -14.68 -22.01 -9.62
N LYS A 178 -15.15 -22.51 -8.46
CA LYS A 178 -14.33 -22.66 -7.25
C LYS A 178 -13.24 -23.72 -7.44
N ARG A 179 -13.58 -24.89 -8.01
CA ARG A 179 -12.58 -25.94 -8.31
C ARG A 179 -11.52 -25.43 -9.28
N ARG A 180 -11.96 -24.82 -10.39
CA ARG A 180 -11.09 -24.16 -11.38
C ARG A 180 -10.17 -23.11 -10.74
N TYR A 181 -10.65 -22.34 -9.76
CA TYR A 181 -9.81 -21.40 -9.02
C TYR A 181 -8.79 -22.09 -8.14
N HIS A 182 -9.19 -23.14 -7.42
CA HIS A 182 -8.31 -23.90 -6.53
C HIS A 182 -7.13 -24.50 -7.31
N ASP A 183 -7.41 -25.22 -8.39
CA ASP A 183 -6.37 -25.87 -9.21
C ASP A 183 -5.44 -24.81 -9.84
N ALA A 184 -6.00 -23.75 -10.42
CA ALA A 184 -5.21 -22.67 -10.99
C ALA A 184 -4.36 -21.93 -9.95
N MET A 185 -4.82 -21.83 -8.70
CA MET A 185 -4.03 -21.24 -7.61
C MET A 185 -2.86 -22.14 -7.23
N ILE A 186 -3.04 -23.45 -7.14
CA ILE A 186 -1.95 -24.40 -6.88
C ILE A 186 -0.87 -24.27 -7.97
N ASP A 187 -1.27 -24.33 -9.23
CA ASP A 187 -0.35 -24.19 -10.37
C ASP A 187 0.40 -22.85 -10.34
N TRP A 188 -0.32 -21.77 -10.04
CA TRP A 188 0.25 -20.45 -9.94
C TRP A 188 1.25 -20.32 -8.78
N GLU A 189 0.94 -20.88 -7.62
CA GLU A 189 1.82 -20.89 -6.45
C GLU A 189 3.10 -21.67 -6.72
N MET A 190 3.00 -22.83 -7.36
CA MET A 190 4.15 -23.62 -7.80
C MET A 190 5.03 -22.84 -8.78
N CYS A 191 4.43 -22.20 -9.79
CA CYS A 191 5.14 -21.36 -10.75
C CYS A 191 5.83 -20.17 -10.06
N MET A 192 5.18 -19.54 -9.09
CA MET A 192 5.75 -18.43 -8.31
C MET A 192 6.99 -18.85 -7.52
N GLN A 193 6.99 -20.06 -6.96
CA GLN A 193 8.16 -20.61 -6.26
C GLN A 193 9.32 -20.90 -7.23
N GLN A 194 9.03 -21.54 -8.37
CA GLN A 194 10.05 -21.88 -9.38
C GLN A 194 10.69 -20.65 -10.04
N THR A 195 9.91 -19.60 -10.27
CA THR A 195 10.37 -18.35 -10.91
C THR A 195 11.13 -17.42 -9.96
N GLY A 196 11.36 -17.84 -8.71
CA GLY A 196 12.05 -17.03 -7.69
C GLY A 196 11.20 -15.89 -7.12
N ASN A 197 9.89 -15.91 -7.35
CA ASN A 197 8.94 -14.90 -6.85
C ASN A 197 8.39 -15.23 -5.46
N SER A 198 9.02 -16.13 -4.71
CA SER A 198 8.58 -16.60 -3.39
C SER A 198 8.34 -15.49 -2.37
N LYS A 199 9.12 -14.39 -2.43
CA LYS A 199 8.92 -13.22 -1.53
C LYS A 199 7.58 -12.52 -1.78
N ILE A 200 7.16 -12.42 -3.04
CA ILE A 200 5.87 -11.82 -3.41
C ILE A 200 4.72 -12.72 -2.94
N LEU A 201 4.91 -14.04 -3.06
CA LEU A 201 3.95 -15.03 -2.58
C LEU A 201 3.78 -14.94 -1.05
N GLN A 202 4.88 -14.81 -0.31
CA GLN A 202 4.86 -14.59 1.15
C GLN A 202 4.13 -13.29 1.52
N GLU A 203 4.47 -12.16 0.89
CA GLU A 203 3.79 -10.88 1.13
C GLU A 203 2.28 -10.96 0.86
N TYR A 204 1.86 -11.72 -0.16
CA TYR A 204 0.45 -11.93 -0.46
C TYR A 204 -0.29 -12.67 0.67
N PHE A 205 0.28 -13.76 1.18
CA PHE A 205 -0.35 -14.54 2.26
C PHE A 205 -0.37 -13.79 3.59
N GLU A 206 0.72 -13.11 3.95
CA GLU A 206 0.79 -12.31 5.18
C GLU A 206 -0.29 -11.21 5.20
N ASN A 207 -0.44 -10.47 4.09
CA ASN A 207 -1.48 -9.46 3.98
C ASN A 207 -2.90 -10.03 4.10
N ASN A 208 -3.17 -11.22 3.54
CA ASN A 208 -4.48 -11.86 3.66
C ASN A 208 -4.77 -12.31 5.11
N VAL A 209 -3.78 -12.86 5.80
CA VAL A 209 -3.89 -13.28 7.20
C VAL A 209 -4.13 -12.08 8.11
N ASP A 210 -3.41 -10.98 7.90
CA ASP A 210 -3.60 -9.75 8.69
C ASP A 210 -4.98 -9.11 8.46
N VAL A 211 -5.49 -9.16 7.22
CA VAL A 211 -6.86 -8.72 6.91
C VAL A 211 -7.89 -9.60 7.62
N ALA A 212 -7.71 -10.93 7.59
CA ALA A 212 -8.60 -11.87 8.27
C ALA A 212 -8.60 -11.67 9.79
N LYS A 213 -7.42 -11.51 10.41
CA LYS A 213 -7.27 -11.20 11.85
C LYS A 213 -7.94 -9.88 12.22
N LYS A 214 -7.75 -8.83 11.43
CA LYS A 214 -8.40 -7.52 11.64
C LYS A 214 -9.92 -7.60 11.50
N HIS A 215 -10.42 -8.41 10.57
CA HIS A 215 -11.87 -8.63 10.42
C HIS A 215 -12.45 -9.37 11.62
N LEU A 216 -11.79 -10.44 12.08
CA LEU A 216 -12.19 -11.21 13.26
C LEU A 216 -12.19 -10.36 14.53
N ALA A 217 -11.14 -9.55 14.74
CA ALA A 217 -11.04 -8.63 15.87
C ALA A 217 -12.20 -7.61 15.88
N LYS A 218 -12.57 -7.06 14.72
CA LYS A 218 -13.72 -6.14 14.62
C LYS A 218 -15.06 -6.80 14.92
N GLN A 219 -15.22 -8.07 14.52
CA GLN A 219 -16.44 -8.82 14.83
C GLN A 219 -16.54 -9.08 16.34
N LEU A 220 -15.43 -9.42 17.00
CA LEU A 220 -15.39 -9.63 18.45
C LEU A 220 -15.69 -8.33 19.23
N THR A 221 -15.09 -7.20 18.84
CA THR A 221 -15.37 -5.91 19.49
C THR A 221 -16.82 -5.44 19.31
N HIS A 222 -17.43 -5.73 18.16
CA HIS A 222 -18.84 -5.38 17.92
C HIS A 222 -19.82 -6.26 18.72
N CYS A 223 -19.45 -7.52 18.97
CA CYS A 223 -20.21 -8.41 19.86
C CYS A 223 -20.12 -7.98 21.33
N GLU A 224 -18.98 -7.47 21.80
CA GLU A 224 -18.81 -6.97 23.17
C GLU A 224 -19.63 -5.70 23.43
N GLU A 225 -19.73 -4.79 22.46
CA GLU A 225 -20.59 -3.59 22.55
C GLU A 225 -22.09 -3.93 22.52
N SER A 226 -22.49 -5.04 21.90
CA SER A 226 -23.89 -5.48 21.82
C SER A 226 -24.39 -6.24 23.06
N LEU A 227 -23.49 -6.68 23.94
CA LEU A 227 -23.82 -7.43 25.17
C LEU A 227 -23.70 -6.57 26.44
N GLY A 228 -23.24 -5.33 26.32
CA GLY A 228 -23.06 -4.38 27.43
C GLY A 228 -24.12 -3.27 27.51
N GLY A 229 -25.26 -3.42 26.83
CA GLY A 229 -26.38 -2.47 26.83
C GLY A 229 -27.59 -2.99 27.58
#